data_AF-A0A7C1W170-F1
#
_entry.id   AF-A0A7C1W170-F1
#
_cell.length_a   1.000
_cell.length_b   1.000
_cell.length_c   1.000
_cell.angle_alpha   90.00
_cell.angle_beta   90.00
_cell.angle_gamma   90.00
#
_symmetry.space_group_name_H-M   'P 1'
#
loop_
_entity.id
_entity.type
_entity.pdbx_description
1 polymer ?
#
loop_
_entity_poly.entity_id
_entity_poly.type
_entity_poly.pdbx_seq_one_letter_code
_entity_poly.pdbx_strand_id
1 'polypeptide(L)'
;MPEQIHNKVGRPPKYDSPEELQEKILDYFKECPDTKTTYFKLKDEVIEKVIPCLTISGLMLYLGFDSRQSFYAYEKKPEFSYTIKKARTFIEKTYEMQLQSGNPTGAIFALKNFGWTDKQEIEQRIISEDTIIIKHNTDGNLAYNKTNDSE
;
A
#
# COMPACT_ATOMS: atom_id res chain seq x y z
N MET A 1 -10.84 -16.84 -50.39
CA MET A 1 -10.87 -15.83 -49.31
C MET A 1 -9.47 -15.76 -48.74
N PRO A 2 -8.81 -14.59 -48.65
CA PRO A 2 -7.47 -14.54 -48.10
C PRO A 2 -7.54 -14.63 -46.56
N GLU A 3 -6.80 -15.58 -46.03
CA GLU A 3 -6.61 -15.87 -44.62
C GLU A 3 -5.89 -14.69 -43.95
N GLN A 4 -6.52 -14.08 -42.94
CA GLN A 4 -5.93 -12.95 -42.21
C GLN A 4 -4.81 -13.47 -41.29
N ILE A 5 -3.56 -13.28 -41.70
CA ILE A 5 -2.38 -13.55 -40.86
C ILE A 5 -2.33 -12.50 -39.74
N HIS A 6 -2.78 -12.89 -38.55
CA HIS A 6 -2.68 -12.06 -37.35
C HIS A 6 -1.24 -12.09 -36.83
N ASN A 7 -0.41 -11.13 -37.24
CA ASN A 7 0.91 -10.94 -36.66
C ASN A 7 0.75 -10.45 -35.21
N LYS A 8 0.97 -11.34 -34.23
CA LYS A 8 1.06 -10.97 -32.81
C LYS A 8 2.28 -10.07 -32.61
N VAL A 9 2.08 -8.76 -32.73
CA VAL A 9 3.09 -7.75 -32.41
C VAL A 9 3.22 -7.66 -30.88
N GLY A 10 4.36 -8.11 -30.35
CA GLY A 10 4.68 -8.06 -28.93
C GLY A 10 5.58 -9.21 -28.49
N ARG A 11 6.29 -9.04 -27.36
CA ARG A 11 7.01 -10.15 -26.72
C ARG A 11 6.00 -11.28 -26.43
N PRO A 12 6.32 -12.55 -26.76
CA PRO A 12 5.44 -13.66 -26.45
C PRO A 12 5.05 -13.69 -24.96
N PRO A 13 3.82 -14.12 -24.64
CA PRO A 13 3.42 -14.37 -23.27
C PRO A 13 4.43 -15.33 -22.61
N LYS A 14 4.78 -15.06 -21.36
CA LYS A 14 5.71 -15.87 -20.58
C LYS A 14 5.12 -17.16 -20.05
N TYR A 15 3.82 -17.17 -19.81
CA TYR A 15 3.02 -18.31 -19.38
C TYR A 15 1.85 -18.46 -20.34
N ASP A 16 1.57 -19.70 -20.72
CA ASP A 16 0.50 -20.04 -21.66
C ASP A 16 -0.77 -20.53 -20.96
N SER A 17 -0.67 -20.99 -19.71
CA SER A 17 -1.81 -21.41 -18.90
C SER A 17 -1.80 -20.83 -17.47
N PRO A 18 -2.97 -20.55 -16.89
CA PRO A 18 -3.06 -20.09 -15.50
C PRO A 18 -2.59 -21.15 -14.50
N GLU A 19 -2.66 -22.43 -14.85
CA GLU A 19 -2.16 -23.55 -14.05
C GLU A 19 -0.64 -23.51 -13.91
N GLU A 20 0.09 -23.29 -15.01
CA GLU A 20 1.55 -23.16 -15.01
C GLU A 20 1.99 -21.95 -14.16
N LEU A 21 1.31 -20.82 -14.34
CA LEU A 21 1.56 -19.63 -13.52
C LEU A 21 1.30 -19.90 -12.03
N GLN A 22 0.20 -20.60 -11.72
CA GLN A 22 -0.14 -20.95 -10.34
C GLN A 22 0.90 -21.87 -9.71
N GLU A 23 1.38 -22.88 -10.43
CA GLU A 23 2.42 -23.78 -9.97
C GLU A 23 3.68 -22.99 -9.60
N LYS A 24 4.14 -22.08 -10.46
CA LYS A 24 5.33 -21.26 -10.18
C LYS A 24 5.14 -20.27 -9.02
N ILE A 25 3.94 -19.75 -8.82
CA ILE A 25 3.61 -18.94 -7.65
C ILE A 25 3.71 -19.78 -6.37
N LEU A 26 3.20 -21.01 -6.38
CA LEU A 26 3.28 -21.93 -5.25
C LEU A 26 4.73 -22.34 -4.96
N ASP A 27 5.53 -22.57 -6.01
CA ASP A 27 6.97 -22.81 -5.87
C ASP A 27 7.64 -21.64 -5.14
N TYR A 28 7.40 -20.39 -5.56
CA TYR A 28 7.97 -19.21 -4.89
C TYR A 28 7.58 -19.13 -3.40
N PHE A 29 6.31 -19.39 -3.08
CA PHE A 29 5.84 -19.36 -1.69
C PHE A 29 6.44 -20.48 -0.84
N LYS A 30 6.70 -21.64 -1.44
CA LYS A 30 7.28 -22.80 -0.77
C LYS A 30 8.79 -22.65 -0.58
N GLU A 31 9.50 -22.24 -1.62
CA GLU A 31 10.95 -22.06 -1.58
C GLU A 31 11.34 -20.86 -0.72
N CYS A 32 10.54 -19.79 -0.77
CA CYS A 32 10.76 -18.55 -0.04
C CYS A 32 12.23 -18.12 -0.03
N PRO A 33 12.80 -17.76 -1.21
CA PRO A 33 14.23 -17.52 -1.34
C PRO A 33 14.71 -16.32 -0.50
N ASP A 34 13.82 -15.36 -0.29
CA ASP A 34 14.09 -14.17 0.51
C ASP A 34 13.73 -14.46 1.97
N THR A 35 14.73 -14.45 2.86
CA THR A 35 14.52 -14.65 4.30
C THR A 35 15.26 -13.59 5.11
N LYS A 36 14.75 -13.35 6.33
CA LYS A 36 15.39 -12.49 7.31
C LYS A 36 15.61 -13.25 8.61
N THR A 37 16.85 -13.30 9.06
CA THR A 37 17.17 -13.79 10.41
C THR A 37 16.88 -12.72 11.45
N THR A 38 16.14 -13.09 12.49
CA THR A 38 15.84 -12.23 13.64
C THR A 38 16.20 -12.96 14.93
N TYR A 39 16.76 -12.23 15.88
CA TYR A 39 17.16 -12.76 17.17
C TYR A 39 16.19 -12.27 18.25
N PHE A 40 15.66 -13.20 19.03
CA PHE A 40 14.76 -12.93 20.14
C PHE A 40 15.47 -13.29 21.44
N LYS A 41 15.47 -12.38 22.41
CA LYS A 41 15.96 -12.68 23.75
C LYS A 41 14.81 -13.21 24.60
N LEU A 42 14.92 -14.45 25.05
CA LEU A 42 13.99 -15.06 25.99
C LEU A 42 14.78 -15.42 27.25
N LYS A 43 14.58 -14.66 28.33
CA LYS A 43 15.41 -14.72 29.54
C LYS A 43 16.90 -14.50 29.19
N ASP A 44 17.76 -15.47 29.49
CA ASP A 44 19.20 -15.44 29.22
C ASP A 44 19.59 -16.17 27.91
N GLU A 45 18.61 -16.67 27.16
CA GLU A 45 18.82 -17.35 25.88
C GLU A 45 18.50 -16.42 24.71
N VAL A 46 19.32 -16.52 23.66
CA VAL A 46 19.08 -15.86 22.36
C VAL A 46 18.58 -16.92 21.40
N ILE A 47 17.35 -16.76 20.94
CA ILE A 47 16.71 -17.64 19.96
C ILE A 47 16.84 -16.99 18.59
N GLU A 48 17.50 -17.68 17.67
CA GLU A 48 17.52 -17.31 16.26
C GLU A 48 16.25 -17.82 15.57
N LYS A 49 15.63 -16.96 14.75
CA LYS A 49 14.48 -17.32 13.93
C LYS A 49 14.64 -16.76 12.53
N VAL A 50 14.56 -17.64 11.55
CA VAL A 50 14.50 -17.28 10.14
C VAL A 50 13.04 -17.00 9.77
N ILE A 51 12.78 -15.81 9.23
CA ILE A 51 11.45 -15.34 8.87
C ILE A 51 11.36 -15.24 7.34
N PRO A 52 10.41 -15.96 6.70
CA PRO A 52 10.04 -15.77 5.30
C PRO A 52 9.75 -14.31 4.95
N CYS A 53 10.35 -13.80 3.87
CA CYS A 53 10.20 -12.42 3.41
C CYS A 53 9.63 -12.36 1.99
N LEU A 54 8.38 -12.76 1.83
CA LEU A 54 7.70 -12.73 0.54
C LEU A 54 7.43 -11.28 0.11
N THR A 55 7.77 -10.96 -1.14
CA THR A 55 7.52 -9.62 -1.70
C THR A 55 6.93 -9.71 -3.09
N ILE A 56 6.18 -8.68 -3.47
CA ILE A 56 5.59 -8.57 -4.81
C ILE A 56 6.67 -8.51 -5.90
N SER A 57 7.77 -7.79 -5.65
CA SER A 57 8.92 -7.76 -6.55
C SER A 57 9.67 -9.09 -6.60
N GLY A 58 9.85 -9.78 -5.47
CA GLY A 58 10.49 -11.09 -5.42
C GLY A 58 9.71 -12.12 -6.21
N LEU A 59 8.38 -12.15 -6.06
CA LEU A 59 7.51 -13.01 -6.87
C LEU A 59 7.67 -12.69 -8.36
N MET A 60 7.65 -11.42 -8.75
CA MET A 60 7.82 -11.04 -10.16
C MET A 60 9.15 -11.51 -10.75
N LEU A 61 10.24 -11.30 -10.01
CA LEU A 61 11.57 -11.71 -10.44
C LEU A 61 11.70 -13.23 -10.51
N TYR A 62 11.07 -13.96 -9.59
CA TYR A 62 11.03 -15.42 -9.61
C TYR A 62 10.27 -15.96 -10.82
N LEU A 63 9.11 -15.36 -11.12
CA LEU A 63 8.37 -15.62 -12.37
C LEU A 63 9.11 -15.07 -13.61
N GLY A 64 10.18 -14.30 -13.40
CA GLY A 64 11.06 -13.64 -14.35
C GLY A 64 10.36 -12.60 -15.24
N PHE A 65 9.40 -11.89 -14.68
CA PHE A 65 8.98 -10.58 -15.17
C PHE A 65 10.10 -9.56 -14.94
N ASP A 66 10.23 -8.60 -15.85
CA ASP A 66 11.24 -7.53 -15.78
C ASP A 66 10.71 -6.24 -15.11
N SER A 67 9.39 -6.15 -14.93
CA SER A 67 8.71 -4.92 -14.55
C SER A 67 7.35 -5.22 -13.91
N ARG A 68 6.89 -4.32 -13.03
CA ARG A 68 5.54 -4.39 -12.44
C ARG A 68 4.45 -4.31 -13.51
N GLN A 69 4.70 -3.54 -14.55
CA GLN A 69 3.80 -3.35 -15.69
C GLN A 69 3.54 -4.68 -16.40
N SER A 70 4.58 -5.48 -16.65
CA SER A 70 4.42 -6.79 -17.31
C SER A 70 3.62 -7.78 -16.46
N PHE A 71 3.83 -7.79 -15.14
CA PHE A 71 3.07 -8.61 -14.21
C PHE A 71 1.59 -8.18 -14.13
N TYR A 72 1.32 -6.88 -14.01
CA TYR A 72 -0.06 -6.38 -13.96
C TYR A 72 -0.77 -6.44 -15.32
N ALA A 73 -0.04 -6.52 -16.44
CA ALA A 73 -0.64 -6.81 -17.74
C ALA A 73 -1.24 -8.22 -17.78
N TYR A 74 -0.62 -9.20 -17.10
CA TYR A 74 -1.21 -10.52 -16.91
C TYR A 74 -2.45 -10.46 -16.01
N GLU A 75 -2.43 -9.67 -14.93
CA GLU A 75 -3.58 -9.55 -14.01
C GLU A 75 -4.86 -9.06 -14.73
N LYS A 76 -4.70 -8.26 -15.80
CA LYS A 76 -5.79 -7.75 -16.63
C LYS A 76 -6.39 -8.78 -17.59
N LYS A 77 -5.67 -9.88 -17.86
CA LYS A 77 -6.16 -10.97 -18.72
C LYS A 77 -7.11 -11.85 -17.89
N PRO A 78 -8.36 -12.10 -18.34
CA PRO A 78 -9.35 -12.82 -17.55
C PRO A 78 -8.87 -14.19 -17.03
N GLU A 79 -8.13 -14.91 -17.86
CA GLU A 79 -7.61 -16.25 -17.54
C GLU A 79 -6.55 -16.24 -16.42
N PHE A 80 -5.76 -15.16 -16.28
CA PHE A 80 -4.72 -15.05 -15.26
C PHE A 80 -5.12 -14.18 -14.06
N SER A 81 -6.20 -13.41 -14.18
CA SER A 81 -6.60 -12.39 -13.20
C SER A 81 -6.77 -12.98 -11.80
N TYR A 82 -7.47 -14.12 -11.69
CA TYR A 82 -7.72 -14.77 -10.41
C TYR A 82 -6.41 -15.21 -9.74
N THR A 83 -5.54 -15.90 -10.50
CA THR A 83 -4.26 -16.42 -10.01
C THR A 83 -3.36 -15.31 -9.46
N ILE A 84 -3.24 -14.20 -10.19
CA ILE A 84 -2.41 -13.07 -9.75
C ILE A 84 -3.00 -12.35 -8.55
N LYS A 85 -4.32 -12.08 -8.54
CA LYS A 85 -4.98 -11.45 -7.39
C LYS A 85 -4.81 -12.28 -6.13
N LYS A 86 -4.99 -13.60 -6.23
CA LYS A 86 -4.79 -14.53 -5.12
C LYS A 86 -3.35 -14.48 -4.59
N ALA A 87 -2.35 -14.46 -5.48
CA ALA A 87 -0.95 -14.36 -5.09
C ALA A 87 -0.65 -13.02 -4.38
N ARG A 88 -1.20 -11.93 -4.89
CA ARG A 88 -1.06 -10.60 -4.28
C ARG A 88 -1.68 -10.54 -2.89
N THR A 89 -2.91 -11.03 -2.73
CA THR A 89 -3.59 -11.10 -1.42
C THR A 89 -2.83 -11.98 -0.43
N PHE A 90 -2.21 -13.06 -0.90
CA PHE A 90 -1.36 -13.89 -0.04
C PHE A 90 -0.15 -13.11 0.49
N ILE A 91 0.54 -12.35 -0.36
CA ILE A 91 1.67 -11.51 0.06
C ILE A 91 1.18 -10.35 0.94
N GLU A 92 0.07 -9.71 0.60
CA GLU A 92 -0.57 -8.66 1.40
C GLU A 92 -0.84 -9.13 2.84
N LYS A 93 -1.40 -10.34 3.01
CA LYS A 93 -1.58 -10.98 4.32
C LYS A 93 -0.28 -11.05 5.13
N THR A 94 0.87 -11.28 4.49
CA THR A 94 2.15 -11.34 5.21
C THR A 94 2.52 -10.00 5.84
N TYR A 95 2.23 -8.89 5.15
CA TYR A 95 2.45 -7.55 5.70
C TYR A 95 1.38 -7.21 6.74
N GLU A 96 0.13 -7.63 6.54
CA GLU A 96 -0.91 -7.50 7.55
C GLU A 96 -0.52 -8.19 8.86
N MET A 97 0.01 -9.42 8.81
CA MET A 97 0.50 -10.12 9.99
C MET A 97 1.66 -9.36 10.67
N GLN A 98 2.53 -8.69 9.91
CA GLN A 98 3.61 -7.88 10.47
C GLN A 98 3.12 -6.64 11.22
N LEU A 99 1.87 -6.19 11.02
CA LEU A 99 1.30 -5.10 11.81
C LEU A 99 1.20 -5.44 13.31
N GLN A 100 1.14 -6.73 13.65
CA GLN A 100 1.12 -7.18 15.05
C GLN A 100 2.52 -7.17 15.70
N SER A 101 3.57 -6.81 14.94
CA SER A 101 4.93 -6.69 15.47
C SER A 101 5.21 -5.31 16.08
N GLY A 102 6.29 -5.19 16.86
CA GLY A 102 6.67 -3.92 17.49
C GLY A 102 7.15 -2.82 16.55
N ASN A 103 7.40 -3.11 15.26
CA ASN A 103 7.92 -2.15 14.28
C ASN A 103 7.10 -2.20 12.96
N PRO A 104 5.83 -1.74 12.97
CA PRO A 104 4.91 -1.94 11.84
C PRO A 104 5.12 -0.95 10.68
N THR A 105 5.98 0.08 10.81
CA THR A 105 6.12 1.16 9.81
C THR A 105 6.37 0.67 8.40
N GLY A 106 7.25 -0.33 8.23
CA GLY A 106 7.52 -0.92 6.91
C GLY A 106 6.32 -1.68 6.34
N ALA A 107 5.60 -2.41 7.20
CA ALA A 107 4.38 -3.12 6.81
C ALA A 107 3.26 -2.15 6.43
N ILE A 108 3.06 -1.07 7.19
CA ILE A 108 2.10 0.01 6.87
C ILE A 108 2.44 0.63 5.50
N PHE A 109 3.72 0.95 5.25
CA PHE A 109 4.15 1.47 3.94
C PHE A 109 3.85 0.47 2.81
N ALA A 110 4.12 -0.82 3.01
CA ALA A 110 3.81 -1.85 2.02
C ALA A 110 2.31 -1.94 1.76
N LEU A 111 1.47 -2.02 2.79
CA LEU A 111 0.01 -2.12 2.67
C LEU A 111 -0.60 -0.90 1.97
N LYS A 112 -0.06 0.31 2.17
CA LYS A 112 -0.44 1.50 1.37
C LYS A 112 -0.19 1.30 -0.13
N ASN A 113 0.92 0.65 -0.50
CA ASN A 113 1.19 0.28 -1.89
C ASN A 113 0.24 -0.83 -2.41
N PHE A 114 -0.39 -1.61 -1.53
CA PHE A 114 -1.49 -2.52 -1.86
C PHE A 114 -2.84 -1.81 -1.99
N GLY A 115 -2.92 -0.51 -1.70
CA GLY A 115 -4.14 0.29 -1.82
C GLY A 115 -4.82 0.58 -0.48
N TRP A 116 -4.21 0.22 0.65
CA TRP A 116 -4.74 0.60 1.97
C TRP A 116 -4.63 2.11 2.17
N THR A 117 -5.64 2.70 2.78
CA THR A 117 -5.69 4.13 3.06
C THR A 117 -6.09 4.38 4.50
N ASP A 118 -5.38 5.31 5.14
CA ASP A 118 -5.79 5.82 6.45
C ASP A 118 -6.89 6.85 6.21
N LYS A 119 -8.03 6.69 6.88
CA LYS A 119 -9.07 7.72 6.88
C LYS A 119 -8.75 8.75 7.96
N GLN A 120 -8.74 10.03 7.58
CA GLN A 120 -8.65 11.15 8.51
C GLN A 120 -9.97 11.91 8.48
N GLU A 121 -10.59 12.09 9.64
CA GLU A 121 -11.71 13.00 9.82
C GLU A 121 -11.15 14.31 10.38
N ILE A 122 -11.29 15.40 9.63
CA ILE A 122 -10.82 16.73 10.03
C ILE A 122 -12.05 17.58 10.34
N GLU A 123 -12.32 17.81 11.62
CA GLU A 123 -13.32 18.80 12.04
C GLU A 123 -12.73 20.20 11.97
N GLN A 124 -13.20 21.01 11.01
CA GLN A 124 -12.84 22.42 10.93
C GLN A 124 -13.91 23.25 11.66
N ARG A 125 -13.59 23.77 12.85
CA ARG A 125 -14.37 24.84 13.48
C ARG A 125 -13.86 26.19 13.01
N ILE A 126 -14.68 26.90 12.25
CA ILE A 126 -14.48 28.33 12.00
C ILE A 126 -15.10 29.08 13.18
N ILE A 127 -14.27 29.67 14.04
CA ILE A 127 -14.72 30.65 15.03
C ILE A 127 -14.61 32.00 14.33
N SER A 128 -15.73 32.53 13.86
CA SER A 128 -15.80 33.92 13.39
C SER A 128 -15.91 34.83 14.60
N GLU A 129 -14.78 35.33 15.11
CA GLU A 129 -14.79 36.56 15.88
C GLU A 129 -14.76 37.70 14.87
N ASP A 130 -15.90 38.35 14.63
CA ASP A 130 -15.90 39.77 14.25
C ASP A 130 -17.28 40.39 14.44
N THR A 131 -17.39 41.26 15.43
CA THR A 131 -18.31 42.40 15.37
C THR A 131 -17.56 43.63 15.86
N ILE A 132 -16.84 44.28 14.94
CA ILE A 132 -16.31 45.63 15.16
C ILE A 132 -17.43 46.62 14.82
N ILE A 133 -18.08 47.18 15.83
CA ILE A 133 -19.00 48.31 15.63
C ILE A 133 -18.17 49.60 15.60
N ILE A 134 -17.83 50.10 14.41
CA ILE A 134 -17.25 51.44 14.27
C ILE A 134 -18.40 52.46 14.31
N LYS A 135 -18.60 53.13 15.45
CA LYS A 135 -19.45 54.33 15.51
C LYS A 135 -18.61 55.55 15.10
N HIS A 136 -18.90 56.11 13.93
CA HIS A 136 -18.39 57.43 13.56
C HIS A 136 -19.14 58.48 14.38
N ASN A 137 -18.45 59.12 15.33
CA ASN A 137 -18.90 60.39 15.91
C ASN A 137 -18.18 61.53 15.17
N THR A 138 -18.94 62.54 14.73
CA THR A 138 -18.49 63.68 13.93
C THR A 138 -17.62 64.70 14.68
N ASP A 139 -17.01 64.33 15.80
CA ASP A 139 -16.06 65.17 16.53
C ASP A 139 -14.80 64.34 16.78
N GLY A 140 -13.70 64.71 16.12
CA GLY A 140 -12.49 63.89 15.91
C GLY A 140 -11.70 63.48 17.14
N ASN A 141 -12.25 62.63 18.00
CA ASN A 141 -11.51 61.86 19.00
C ASN A 141 -12.05 60.43 19.05
N LEU A 142 -11.20 59.46 18.65
CA LEU A 142 -11.46 58.03 18.77
C LEU A 142 -11.35 57.63 20.25
N ALA A 143 -12.47 57.48 20.94
CA ALA A 143 -12.49 56.88 22.29
C ALA A 143 -12.66 55.36 22.17
N TYR A 144 -11.68 54.60 22.64
CA TYR A 144 -11.73 53.14 22.75
C TYR A 144 -12.31 52.76 24.12
N ASN A 145 -13.48 52.13 24.15
CA ASN A 145 -14.02 51.53 25.37
C ASN A 145 -13.92 50.01 25.26
N LYS A 146 -13.04 49.42 26.07
CA LYS A 146 -12.94 47.97 26.27
C LYS A 146 -13.98 47.59 27.31
N THR A 147 -15.02 46.86 26.93
CA THR A 147 -15.86 46.17 27.92
C THR A 147 -15.17 44.85 28.26
N ASN A 148 -14.66 44.75 29.49
CA ASN A 148 -14.27 43.47 30.06
C ASN A 148 -15.56 42.79 30.50
N ASP A 149 -16.03 41.80 29.75
CA ASP A 149 -17.06 40.91 30.25
C ASP A 149 -16.41 39.96 31.26
N SER A 150 -16.74 40.22 32.53
CA SER A 150 -16.59 39.32 33.66
C SER A 150 -17.90 38.56 33.86
N GLU A 151 -17.89 37.26 33.59
CA GLU A 151 -18.38 36.12 34.41
C GLU A 151 -18.48 34.84 33.57
#